data_AF-A0A9D8B5M8-F1
#
_entry.id   AF-A0A9D8B5M8-F1
#
_cell.length_a   1.000
_cell.length_b   1.000
_cell.length_c   1.000
_cell.angle_alpha   90.00
_cell.angle_beta   90.00
_cell.angle_gamma   90.00
#
_symmetry.space_group_name_H-M   'P 1'
#
loop_
_entity.id
_entity.type
_entity.pdbx_description
1 polymer ?
#
loop_
_entity_poly.entity_id
_entity_poly.type
_entity_poly.pdbx_seq_one_letter_code
_entity_poly.pdbx_strand_id
1 'polypeptide(L)'
;MITAGIDSGIKTTKVVILNDDKIIAQRLVLTGWEPQQAGESALTAALADARLSRADLARLVATGAGRQAFPLAQSNVTEITADARALAFLHPTVRTVIDVGAEEARALKCANGRVLDFAVNEKCAAGAGIFLETMARTLEVTLDEMSALALQATGTATLNSQCAVFAESEVVSLIHAQTPIAEIVRAAHDAIAGRVASLARRVGGEPEIALVGGIARNVGFIDALARELGMEIIVPRDPEFIGALGAALMAGDPVSLRGAS
;
A
#
# COMPACT_ATOMS: atom_id res chain seq x y z
N MET A 1 -12.00 -13.01 20.93
CA MET A 1 -10.61 -13.55 20.84
C MET A 1 -9.71 -12.40 20.45
N ILE A 2 -8.61 -12.14 21.18
CA ILE A 2 -7.69 -11.08 20.78
C ILE A 2 -6.64 -11.64 19.81
N THR A 3 -6.53 -11.04 18.63
CA THR A 3 -5.52 -11.39 17.64
C THR A 3 -4.77 -10.16 17.16
N ALA A 4 -3.58 -10.37 16.62
CA ALA A 4 -2.78 -9.31 16.06
C ALA A 4 -2.26 -9.68 14.67
N GLY A 5 -2.08 -8.66 13.84
CA GLY A 5 -1.39 -8.77 12.56
C GLY A 5 -0.31 -7.70 12.48
N ILE A 6 0.87 -8.08 12.00
CA ILE A 6 1.98 -7.17 11.70
C ILE A 6 2.22 -7.20 10.20
N ASP A 7 2.22 -6.04 9.57
CA ASP A 7 2.72 -5.85 8.21
C ASP A 7 4.03 -5.09 8.27
N SER A 8 5.13 -5.79 8.03
CA SER A 8 6.47 -5.22 7.98
C SER A 8 6.85 -4.91 6.54
N GLY A 9 6.48 -3.73 6.08
CA GLY A 9 6.93 -3.20 4.80
C GLY A 9 8.34 -2.64 4.86
N ILE A 10 8.87 -2.22 3.71
CA ILE A 10 10.23 -1.66 3.61
C ILE A 10 10.36 -0.33 4.35
N LYS A 11 9.40 0.58 4.18
CA LYS A 11 9.43 1.91 4.79
C LYS A 11 8.72 1.97 6.14
N THR A 12 7.60 1.25 6.28
CA THR A 12 6.73 1.30 7.45
C THR A 12 6.33 -0.08 7.94
N THR A 13 6.26 -0.22 9.26
CA THR A 13 5.70 -1.39 9.95
C THR A 13 4.37 -1.00 10.58
N LYS A 14 3.34 -1.81 10.34
CA LYS A 14 1.97 -1.56 10.78
C LYS A 14 1.49 -2.72 11.64
N VAL A 15 0.81 -2.42 12.74
CA VAL A 15 0.15 -3.39 13.61
C VAL A 15 -1.33 -3.10 13.67
N VAL A 16 -2.13 -4.15 13.60
CA VAL A 16 -3.57 -4.12 13.90
C VAL A 16 -3.86 -5.14 14.99
N ILE A 17 -4.62 -4.73 16.01
CA ILE A 17 -5.15 -5.61 17.05
C ILE A 17 -6.65 -5.70 16.89
N LEU A 18 -7.15 -6.94 16.84
CA LEU A 18 -8.57 -7.25 16.79
C LEU A 18 -9.04 -7.84 18.10
N ASN A 19 -10.27 -7.51 18.50
CA ASN A 19 -11.07 -8.33 19.39
C ASN A 19 -12.22 -8.93 18.58
N ASP A 20 -12.11 -10.23 18.29
CA ASP A 20 -12.91 -10.91 17.27
C ASP A 20 -12.71 -10.22 15.91
N ASP A 21 -13.75 -9.59 15.38
CA ASP A 21 -13.70 -8.88 14.09
C ASP A 21 -13.56 -7.36 14.24
N LYS A 22 -13.41 -6.84 15.47
CA LYS A 22 -13.36 -5.40 15.73
C LYS A 22 -11.92 -4.93 15.93
N ILE A 23 -11.52 -3.93 15.16
CA ILE A 23 -10.26 -3.21 15.37
C ILE A 23 -10.33 -2.45 16.70
N ILE A 24 -9.43 -2.79 17.63
CA ILE A 24 -9.33 -2.14 18.95
C ILE A 24 -8.07 -1.30 19.12
N ALA A 25 -7.03 -1.54 18.31
CA ALA A 25 -5.86 -0.68 18.23
C ALA A 25 -5.15 -0.84 16.88
N GLN A 26 -4.48 0.22 16.45
CA GLN A 26 -3.64 0.26 15.27
C GLN A 26 -2.40 1.10 15.56
N ARG A 27 -1.25 0.67 15.03
CA ARG A 27 -0.01 1.43 15.17
C ARG A 27 0.84 1.37 13.90
N LEU A 28 1.33 2.51 13.47
CA LEU A 28 2.31 2.62 12.38
C LEU A 28 3.59 3.21 12.93
N VAL A 29 4.73 2.63 12.53
CA VAL A 29 6.08 3.16 12.78
C VAL A 29 6.90 3.08 11.50
N LEU A 30 8.03 3.80 11.46
CA LEU A 30 9.03 3.60 10.42
C LEU A 30 9.75 2.27 10.67
N THR A 31 9.95 1.46 9.63
CA THR A 31 10.67 0.18 9.72
C THR A 31 12.14 0.41 10.05
N GLY A 32 12.76 1.41 9.42
CA GLY A 32 14.18 1.70 9.58
C GLY A 32 15.07 0.53 9.15
N TRP A 33 16.24 0.42 9.78
CA TRP A 33 17.25 -0.60 9.48
C TRP A 33 17.05 -1.91 10.24
N GLU A 34 16.22 -1.90 11.29
CA GLU A 34 15.94 -3.06 12.14
C GLU A 34 14.44 -3.40 12.12
N PRO A 35 13.95 -4.13 11.10
CA PRO A 35 12.53 -4.45 10.96
C PRO A 35 11.96 -5.17 12.19
N GLN A 36 12.73 -6.09 12.78
CA GLN A 36 12.33 -6.81 13.98
C GLN A 36 12.02 -5.85 15.13
N GLN A 37 12.96 -4.96 15.46
CA GLN A 37 12.80 -4.00 16.55
C GLN A 37 11.64 -3.03 16.28
N ALA A 38 11.48 -2.58 15.03
CA ALA A 38 10.36 -1.72 14.65
C ALA A 38 9.00 -2.40 14.88
N GLY A 39 8.84 -3.66 14.47
CA GLY A 39 7.57 -4.37 14.71
C GLY A 39 7.34 -4.77 16.16
N GLU A 40 8.38 -5.09 16.94
CA GLU A 40 8.26 -5.29 18.40
C GLU A 40 7.82 -4.01 19.12
N SER A 41 8.41 -2.87 18.76
CA SER A 41 8.03 -1.55 19.28
C SER A 41 6.59 -1.20 18.91
N ALA A 42 6.22 -1.39 17.63
CA ALA A 42 4.88 -1.10 17.14
C ALA A 42 3.82 -1.99 17.80
N LEU A 43 4.12 -3.28 17.99
CA LEU A 43 3.25 -4.21 18.70
C LEU A 43 3.07 -3.82 20.17
N THR A 44 4.16 -3.47 20.85
CA THR A 44 4.13 -3.03 22.25
C THR A 44 3.28 -1.78 22.42
N ALA A 45 3.45 -0.79 21.53
CA ALA A 45 2.65 0.43 21.55
C ALA A 45 1.16 0.15 21.26
N ALA A 46 0.84 -0.69 20.26
CA ALA A 46 -0.54 -1.06 19.96
C ALA A 46 -1.22 -1.79 21.13
N LEU A 47 -0.50 -2.68 21.81
CA LEU A 47 -1.00 -3.37 23.00
C LEU A 47 -1.26 -2.39 24.16
N ALA A 48 -0.35 -1.44 24.37
CA ALA A 48 -0.52 -0.40 25.39
C ALA A 48 -1.75 0.48 25.09
N ASP A 49 -1.94 0.90 23.82
CA ASP A 49 -3.11 1.67 23.38
C ASP A 49 -4.43 0.89 23.63
N ALA A 50 -4.39 -0.44 23.47
CA ALA A 50 -5.50 -1.35 23.78
C ALA A 50 -5.64 -1.71 25.27
N ARG A 51 -4.71 -1.28 26.14
CA ARG A 51 -4.60 -1.70 27.55
C ARG A 51 -4.48 -3.22 27.73
N LEU A 52 -3.74 -3.85 26.82
CA LEU A 52 -3.48 -5.29 26.79
C LEU A 52 -1.99 -5.57 27.00
N SER A 53 -1.69 -6.81 27.36
CA SER A 53 -0.36 -7.39 27.43
C SER A 53 -0.17 -8.42 26.32
N ARG A 54 1.09 -8.87 26.12
CA ARG A 54 1.38 -9.94 25.16
C ARG A 54 0.66 -11.25 25.51
N ALA A 55 0.38 -11.50 26.79
CA ALA A 55 -0.31 -12.72 27.24
C ALA A 55 -1.79 -12.76 26.84
N ASP A 56 -2.38 -11.60 26.53
CA ASP A 56 -3.78 -11.51 26.08
C ASP A 56 -3.93 -11.87 24.59
N LEU A 57 -2.84 -11.83 23.80
CA LEU A 57 -2.86 -12.19 22.39
C LEU A 57 -2.95 -13.70 22.21
N ALA A 58 -4.07 -14.16 21.65
CA ALA A 58 -4.23 -15.56 21.30
C ALA A 58 -3.27 -15.96 20.17
N ARG A 59 -3.16 -15.12 19.13
CA ARG A 59 -2.29 -15.35 17.96
C ARG A 59 -1.80 -14.03 17.36
N LEU A 60 -0.61 -14.08 16.79
CA LEU A 60 0.00 -13.03 15.97
C LEU A 60 0.44 -13.62 14.63
N VAL A 61 0.07 -12.97 13.53
CA VAL A 61 0.49 -13.33 12.18
C VAL A 61 1.28 -12.18 11.57
N ALA A 62 2.37 -12.49 10.87
CA ALA A 62 3.14 -11.48 10.16
C ALA A 62 2.92 -11.54 8.63
N THR A 63 2.95 -10.38 8.00
CA THR A 63 2.98 -10.17 6.56
C THR A 63 3.96 -9.04 6.23
N GLY A 64 4.04 -8.63 4.97
CA GLY A 64 5.06 -7.69 4.51
C GLY A 64 6.31 -8.39 3.95
N ALA A 65 7.18 -7.61 3.31
CA ALA A 65 8.50 -8.06 2.86
C ALA A 65 9.39 -8.54 4.03
N GLY A 66 9.26 -7.90 5.19
CA GLY A 66 10.00 -8.23 6.41
C GLY A 66 9.39 -9.35 7.26
N ARG A 67 8.31 -10.02 6.82
CA ARG A 67 7.55 -10.99 7.65
C ARG A 67 8.39 -12.09 8.30
N GLN A 68 9.48 -12.51 7.66
CA GLN A 68 10.38 -13.55 8.17
C GLN A 68 11.24 -13.09 9.35
N ALA A 69 11.32 -11.78 9.61
CA ALA A 69 12.14 -11.21 10.68
C ALA A 69 11.46 -11.25 12.06
N PHE A 70 10.24 -11.76 12.18
CA PHE A 70 9.45 -11.72 13.42
C PHE A 70 9.33 -13.08 14.10
N PRO A 71 10.23 -13.44 15.02
CA PRO A 71 10.13 -14.70 15.75
C PRO A 71 8.90 -14.79 16.67
N LEU A 72 8.29 -13.64 17.00
CA LEU A 72 7.08 -13.58 17.81
C LEU A 72 5.81 -13.94 17.03
N ALA A 73 5.84 -13.93 15.70
CA ALA A 73 4.70 -14.34 14.90
C ALA A 73 4.62 -15.87 14.84
N GLN A 74 3.44 -16.43 15.13
CA GLN A 74 3.24 -17.88 15.08
C GLN A 74 3.16 -18.41 13.65
N SER A 75 2.87 -17.55 12.68
CA SER A 75 2.83 -17.89 11.25
C SER A 75 2.95 -16.64 10.40
N ASN A 76 3.33 -16.83 9.13
CA ASN A 76 3.51 -15.76 8.16
C ASN A 76 2.58 -15.97 6.96
N VAL A 77 2.09 -14.88 6.39
CA VAL A 77 1.24 -14.88 5.18
C VAL A 77 1.74 -13.85 4.18
N THR A 78 1.50 -14.06 2.89
CA THR A 78 1.87 -13.08 1.87
C THR A 78 0.98 -11.84 1.94
N GLU A 79 1.51 -10.67 1.55
CA GLU A 79 0.75 -9.41 1.48
C GLU A 79 -0.48 -9.57 0.58
N ILE A 80 -0.31 -10.25 -0.55
CA ILE A 80 -1.39 -10.55 -1.51
C ILE A 80 -2.55 -11.30 -0.83
N THR A 81 -2.24 -12.32 -0.02
CA THR A 81 -3.26 -13.07 0.73
C THR A 81 -3.90 -12.23 1.82
N ALA A 82 -3.10 -11.44 2.55
CA ALA A 82 -3.58 -10.58 3.62
C ALA A 82 -4.53 -9.49 3.07
N ASP A 83 -4.14 -8.81 1.99
CA ASP A 83 -4.95 -7.77 1.35
C ASP A 83 -6.28 -8.33 0.85
N ALA A 84 -6.25 -9.47 0.14
CA ALA A 84 -7.48 -10.13 -0.31
C ALA A 84 -8.40 -10.47 0.88
N ARG A 85 -7.85 -10.97 1.99
CA ARG A 85 -8.62 -11.32 3.19
C ARG A 85 -9.24 -10.10 3.86
N ALA A 86 -8.48 -9.01 3.98
CA ALA A 86 -8.93 -7.75 4.56
C ALA A 86 -10.01 -7.08 3.70
N LEU A 87 -9.83 -7.06 2.39
CA LEU A 87 -10.78 -6.42 1.47
C LEU A 87 -12.07 -7.21 1.37
N ALA A 88 -12.02 -8.54 1.41
CA ALA A 88 -13.24 -9.33 1.51
C ALA A 88 -14.02 -9.09 2.81
N PHE A 89 -13.34 -8.68 3.89
CA PHE A 89 -13.98 -8.33 5.16
C PHE A 89 -14.59 -6.92 5.13
N LEU A 90 -13.86 -5.92 4.63
CA LEU A 90 -14.32 -4.52 4.61
C LEU A 90 -15.25 -4.20 3.44
N HIS A 91 -14.97 -4.75 2.26
CA HIS A 91 -15.63 -4.44 0.99
C HIS A 91 -15.84 -5.73 0.16
N PRO A 92 -16.86 -6.55 0.49
CA PRO A 92 -17.10 -7.85 -0.16
C PRO A 92 -17.33 -7.80 -1.68
N THR A 93 -17.66 -6.62 -2.22
CA THR A 93 -17.86 -6.39 -3.65
C THR A 93 -16.55 -6.31 -4.43
N VAL A 94 -15.41 -6.03 -3.76
CA VAL A 94 -14.12 -5.84 -4.41
C VAL A 94 -13.69 -7.06 -5.22
N ARG A 95 -13.23 -6.82 -6.44
CA ARG A 95 -12.73 -7.84 -7.39
C ARG A 95 -11.29 -7.62 -7.79
N THR A 96 -10.79 -6.39 -7.65
CA THR A 96 -9.41 -6.04 -7.92
C THR A 96 -8.85 -5.27 -6.74
N VAL A 97 -7.69 -5.67 -6.23
CA VAL A 97 -6.95 -4.86 -5.26
C VAL A 97 -5.66 -4.40 -5.91
N ILE A 98 -5.37 -3.11 -5.76
CA ILE A 98 -4.13 -2.47 -6.16
C ILE A 98 -3.45 -2.03 -4.86
N ASP A 99 -2.33 -2.68 -4.51
CA ASP A 99 -1.52 -2.33 -3.35
C ASP A 99 -0.27 -1.61 -3.82
N VAL A 100 -0.09 -0.37 -3.35
CA VAL A 100 1.02 0.46 -3.78
C VAL A 100 1.71 1.08 -2.57
N GLY A 101 2.90 0.54 -2.31
CA GLY A 101 3.79 0.98 -1.24
C GLY A 101 4.91 1.89 -1.74
N ALA A 102 5.97 1.97 -0.93
CA ALA A 102 7.15 2.77 -1.23
C ALA A 102 7.93 2.22 -2.44
N GLU A 103 8.22 0.91 -2.42
CA GLU A 103 9.09 0.25 -3.40
C GLU A 103 8.34 -0.66 -4.39
N GLU A 104 7.19 -1.19 -3.98
CA GLU A 104 6.46 -2.17 -4.77
C GLU A 104 5.05 -1.67 -5.10
N ALA A 105 4.58 -2.11 -6.26
CA ALA A 105 3.19 -1.98 -6.68
C ALA A 105 2.70 -3.36 -7.11
N ARG A 106 1.50 -3.72 -6.68
CA ARG A 106 0.88 -5.02 -6.90
C ARG A 106 -0.54 -4.80 -7.39
N ALA A 107 -0.98 -5.66 -8.30
CA ALA A 107 -2.38 -5.81 -8.63
C ALA A 107 -2.77 -7.26 -8.42
N LEU A 108 -3.92 -7.50 -7.81
CA LEU A 108 -4.45 -8.84 -7.62
C LEU A 108 -5.92 -8.86 -7.98
N LYS A 109 -6.31 -9.94 -8.65
CA LYS A 109 -7.70 -10.29 -8.90
C LYS A 109 -8.15 -11.22 -7.77
N CYS A 110 -9.28 -10.92 -7.15
CA CYS A 110 -9.78 -11.70 -6.03
C CYS A 110 -11.29 -11.93 -6.09
N ALA A 111 -11.73 -13.01 -5.46
CA ALA A 111 -13.14 -13.29 -5.23
C ALA A 111 -13.32 -13.92 -3.84
N ASN A 112 -14.24 -13.39 -3.03
CA ASN A 112 -14.58 -13.90 -1.70
C ASN A 112 -13.34 -14.13 -0.80
N GLY A 113 -12.39 -13.20 -0.82
CA GLY A 113 -11.15 -13.27 -0.03
C GLY A 113 -10.10 -14.25 -0.56
N ARG A 114 -10.32 -14.84 -1.73
CA ARG A 114 -9.36 -15.71 -2.41
C ARG A 114 -8.70 -14.98 -3.56
N VAL A 115 -7.39 -15.14 -3.68
CA VAL A 115 -6.59 -14.64 -4.80
C VAL A 115 -6.82 -15.55 -6.00
N LEU A 116 -7.17 -14.98 -7.14
CA LEU A 116 -7.34 -15.68 -8.41
C LEU A 116 -6.13 -15.52 -9.31
N ASP A 117 -5.57 -14.31 -9.36
CA ASP A 117 -4.36 -13.98 -10.10
C ASP A 117 -3.69 -12.75 -9.46
N PHE A 118 -2.39 -12.58 -9.69
CA PHE A 118 -1.65 -11.41 -9.20
C PHE A 118 -0.46 -11.05 -10.10
N ALA A 119 -0.12 -9.77 -10.11
CA ALA A 119 1.06 -9.23 -10.78
C ALA A 119 1.76 -8.26 -9.83
N VAL A 120 3.08 -8.38 -9.76
CA VAL A 120 3.97 -7.50 -8.99
C VAL A 120 4.90 -6.80 -9.96
N ASN A 121 5.15 -5.51 -9.74
CA ASN A 121 6.23 -4.81 -10.41
C ASN A 121 7.51 -4.89 -9.55
N GLU A 122 8.41 -5.81 -9.90
CA GLU A 122 9.65 -6.07 -9.14
C GLU A 122 10.91 -5.45 -9.79
N LYS A 123 10.78 -4.75 -10.93
CA LYS A 123 11.95 -4.42 -11.79
C LYS A 123 12.37 -2.96 -11.86
N CYS A 124 11.99 -2.13 -10.89
CA CYS A 124 12.50 -0.75 -10.80
C CYS A 124 12.96 -0.44 -9.38
N ALA A 125 14.19 0.09 -9.23
CA ALA A 125 14.75 0.52 -7.94
C ALA A 125 13.90 1.62 -7.24
N ALA A 126 12.98 2.26 -7.97
CA ALA A 126 12.00 3.18 -7.42
C ALA A 126 10.56 2.63 -7.62
N GLY A 127 9.93 2.27 -6.50
CA GLY A 127 8.49 2.04 -6.44
C GLY A 127 7.68 3.31 -6.64
N ALA A 128 6.35 3.20 -6.67
CA ALA A 128 5.51 4.35 -6.96
C ALA A 128 5.59 5.43 -5.87
N GLY A 129 5.70 5.02 -4.60
CA GLY A 129 5.91 5.96 -3.49
C GLY A 129 7.26 6.68 -3.61
N ILE A 130 8.36 5.94 -3.78
CA ILE A 130 9.70 6.55 -3.93
C ILE A 130 9.78 7.44 -5.18
N PHE A 131 9.12 7.06 -6.26
CA PHE A 131 9.03 7.88 -7.46
C PHE A 131 8.43 9.25 -7.14
N LEU A 132 7.25 9.29 -6.53
CA LEU A 132 6.59 10.55 -6.17
C LEU A 132 7.40 11.34 -5.13
N GLU A 133 8.02 10.67 -4.15
CA GLU A 133 8.93 11.33 -3.19
C GLU A 133 10.13 11.99 -3.87
N THR A 134 10.68 11.35 -4.89
CA THR A 134 11.78 11.90 -5.69
C THR A 134 11.31 13.12 -6.45
N MET A 135 10.16 13.05 -7.15
CA MET A 135 9.62 14.19 -7.89
C MET A 135 9.26 15.36 -6.98
N ALA A 136 8.65 15.10 -5.82
CA ALA A 136 8.32 16.12 -4.83
C ALA A 136 9.59 16.85 -4.36
N ARG A 137 10.67 16.11 -4.06
CA ARG A 137 11.96 16.69 -3.69
C ARG A 137 12.56 17.53 -4.82
N THR A 138 12.55 17.05 -6.06
CA THR A 138 13.07 17.79 -7.22
C THR A 138 12.28 19.08 -7.47
N LEU A 139 10.98 19.09 -7.18
CA LEU A 139 10.09 20.25 -7.31
C LEU A 139 10.06 21.14 -6.06
N GLU A 140 10.81 20.79 -5.02
CA GLU A 140 10.84 21.48 -3.72
C GLU A 140 9.46 21.66 -3.08
N VAL A 141 8.59 20.64 -3.20
CA VAL A 141 7.28 20.57 -2.56
C VAL A 141 7.17 19.35 -1.64
N THR A 142 6.27 19.41 -0.67
CA THR A 142 5.89 18.24 0.12
C THR A 142 5.03 17.27 -0.72
N LEU A 143 4.96 15.99 -0.32
CA LEU A 143 4.06 15.03 -0.95
C LEU A 143 2.59 15.45 -0.88
N ASP A 144 2.17 16.08 0.22
CA ASP A 144 0.80 16.54 0.42
C ASP A 144 0.46 17.71 -0.52
N GLU A 145 1.38 18.67 -0.67
CA GLU A 145 1.26 19.75 -1.66
C GLU A 145 1.25 19.19 -3.09
N MET A 146 2.16 18.26 -3.40
CA MET A 146 2.22 17.60 -4.70
C MET A 146 0.89 16.88 -5.03
N SER A 147 0.33 16.15 -4.07
CA SER A 147 -0.96 15.47 -4.19
C SER A 147 -2.10 16.43 -4.55
N ALA A 148 -2.17 17.61 -3.91
CA ALA A 148 -3.18 18.62 -4.18
C ALA A 148 -2.94 19.39 -5.50
N LEU A 149 -1.68 19.70 -5.81
CA LEU A 149 -1.29 20.43 -7.03
C LEU A 149 -1.63 19.65 -8.30
N ALA A 150 -1.55 18.32 -8.26
CA ALA A 150 -1.91 17.47 -9.39
C ALA A 150 -3.31 17.79 -9.92
N LEU A 151 -4.26 18.04 -9.01
CA LEU A 151 -5.67 18.28 -9.34
C LEU A 151 -5.94 19.64 -9.98
N GLN A 152 -4.96 20.56 -9.94
CA GLN A 152 -5.10 21.92 -10.46
C GLN A 152 -4.60 22.05 -11.92
N ALA A 153 -3.98 21.01 -12.45
CA ALA A 153 -3.50 21.01 -13.84
C ALA A 153 -4.66 21.09 -14.85
N THR A 154 -4.45 21.90 -15.89
CA THR A 154 -5.41 22.13 -16.98
C THR A 154 -4.80 21.92 -18.37
N GLY A 155 -3.47 21.76 -18.44
CA GLY A 155 -2.71 21.52 -19.64
C GLY A 155 -2.47 20.03 -19.90
N THR A 156 -1.48 19.76 -20.75
CA THR A 156 -1.20 18.44 -21.31
C THR A 156 0.28 18.09 -21.23
N ALA A 157 0.99 18.56 -20.20
CA ALA A 157 2.37 18.15 -20.00
C ALA A 157 2.44 16.63 -19.80
N THR A 158 3.49 16.01 -20.34
CA THR A 158 3.69 14.57 -20.27
C THR A 158 5.10 14.27 -19.79
N LEU A 159 5.23 13.18 -19.04
CA LEU A 159 6.50 12.66 -18.60
C LEU A 159 6.63 11.23 -19.12
N ASN A 160 7.65 10.96 -19.92
CA ASN A 160 7.79 9.69 -20.63
C ASN A 160 8.48 8.63 -19.77
N SER A 161 9.35 9.06 -18.86
CA SER A 161 10.10 8.18 -17.98
C SER A 161 9.32 7.71 -16.76
N GLN A 162 9.18 6.39 -16.60
CA GLN A 162 8.67 5.78 -15.37
C GLN A 162 9.79 5.44 -14.37
N CYS A 163 11.06 5.62 -14.77
CA CYS A 163 12.23 5.47 -13.91
C CYS A 163 12.47 6.80 -13.17
N ALA A 164 12.54 6.79 -11.84
CA ALA A 164 12.70 8.02 -11.04
C ALA A 164 13.94 8.84 -11.45
N VAL A 165 15.05 8.18 -11.81
CA VAL A 165 16.31 8.85 -12.22
C VAL A 165 16.12 9.62 -13.53
N PHE A 166 15.48 9.02 -14.53
CA PHE A 166 15.25 9.69 -15.81
C PHE A 166 14.10 10.69 -15.71
N ALA A 167 13.08 10.39 -14.92
CA ALA A 167 11.98 11.30 -14.64
C ALA A 167 12.47 12.59 -13.97
N GLU A 168 13.42 12.51 -13.04
CA GLU A 168 14.03 13.68 -12.40
C GLU A 168 14.70 14.59 -13.44
N SER A 169 15.41 14.01 -14.41
CA SER A 169 16.02 14.77 -15.51
C SER A 169 14.98 15.42 -16.43
N GLU A 170 13.88 14.72 -16.73
CA GLU A 170 12.76 15.28 -17.50
C GLU A 170 12.06 16.42 -16.73
N VAL A 171 11.83 16.27 -15.42
CA VAL A 171 11.25 17.31 -14.56
C VAL A 171 12.12 18.58 -14.58
N VAL A 172 13.44 18.45 -14.42
CA VAL A 172 14.36 19.61 -14.51
C VAL A 172 14.26 20.29 -15.87
N SER A 173 14.11 19.52 -16.95
CA SER A 173 13.92 20.08 -18.29
C SER A 173 12.61 20.85 -18.43
N LEU A 174 11.51 20.34 -17.85
CA LEU A 174 10.21 21.02 -17.84
C LEU A 174 10.24 22.31 -17.00
N ILE A 175 10.97 22.32 -15.88
CA ILE A 175 11.20 23.52 -15.06
C ILE A 175 11.92 24.60 -15.88
N HIS A 176 13.00 24.24 -16.58
CA HIS A 176 13.73 25.20 -17.43
C HIS A 176 12.89 25.70 -18.61
N ALA A 177 11.96 24.86 -19.11
CA ALA A 177 10.96 25.25 -20.11
C ALA A 177 9.83 26.13 -19.52
N GLN A 178 9.89 26.50 -18.24
CA GLN A 178 8.87 27.29 -17.54
C GLN A 178 7.47 26.64 -17.56
N THR A 179 7.43 25.30 -17.57
CA THR A 179 6.18 24.55 -17.47
C THR A 179 5.58 24.77 -16.07
N PRO A 180 4.27 25.05 -15.93
CA PRO A 180 3.67 25.24 -14.61
C PRO A 180 3.84 23.99 -13.74
N ILE A 181 4.17 24.18 -12.46
CA ILE A 181 4.45 23.07 -11.54
C ILE A 181 3.29 22.07 -11.46
N ALA A 182 2.04 22.55 -11.43
CA ALA A 182 0.86 21.69 -11.41
C ALA A 182 0.83 20.71 -12.61
N GLU A 183 1.26 21.15 -13.79
CA GLU A 183 1.33 20.33 -15.00
C GLU A 183 2.42 19.25 -14.88
N ILE A 184 3.59 19.62 -14.37
CA ILE A 184 4.70 18.67 -14.14
C ILE A 184 4.27 17.61 -13.12
N VAL A 185 3.63 18.05 -12.03
CA VAL A 185 3.12 17.18 -10.98
C VAL A 185 2.03 16.24 -11.51
N ARG A 186 1.10 16.73 -12.33
CA ARG A 186 0.09 15.89 -13.01
C ARG A 186 0.77 14.84 -13.89
N ALA A 187 1.73 15.26 -14.71
CA ALA A 187 2.47 14.35 -15.59
C ALA A 187 3.21 13.25 -14.82
N ALA A 188 3.80 13.58 -13.67
CA ALA A 188 4.46 12.61 -12.80
C ALA A 188 3.46 11.58 -12.22
N HIS A 189 2.27 12.02 -11.76
CA HIS A 189 1.23 11.12 -11.31
C HIS A 189 0.71 10.21 -12.43
N ASP A 190 0.50 10.76 -13.62
CA ASP A 190 -0.01 10.01 -14.78
C ASP A 190 1.00 8.95 -15.24
N ALA A 191 2.30 9.27 -15.28
CA ALA A 191 3.36 8.32 -15.60
C ALA A 191 3.36 7.10 -14.65
N ILE A 192 3.20 7.36 -13.34
CA ILE A 192 3.22 6.29 -12.34
C ILE A 192 1.90 5.52 -12.29
N ALA A 193 0.77 6.18 -12.52
CA ALA A 193 -0.55 5.57 -12.63
C ALA A 193 -0.63 4.64 -13.84
N GLY A 194 -0.10 5.05 -14.99
CA GLY A 194 0.01 4.20 -16.20
C GLY A 194 0.75 2.89 -15.94
N ARG A 195 1.85 2.95 -15.18
CA ARG A 195 2.60 1.77 -14.76
C ARG A 195 1.76 0.85 -13.88
N VAL A 196 1.07 1.38 -12.87
CA VAL A 196 0.23 0.59 -11.95
C VAL A 196 -0.99 0.01 -12.66
N ALA A 197 -1.64 0.78 -13.52
CA ALA A 197 -2.77 0.33 -14.32
C ALA A 197 -2.39 -0.82 -15.27
N SER A 198 -1.15 -0.83 -15.79
CA SER A 198 -0.65 -1.96 -16.58
C SER A 198 -0.65 -3.29 -15.79
N LEU A 199 -0.37 -3.24 -14.48
CA LEU A 199 -0.44 -4.43 -13.61
C LEU A 199 -1.89 -4.90 -13.46
N ALA A 200 -2.81 -3.96 -13.21
CA ALA A 200 -4.23 -4.26 -13.09
C ALA A 200 -4.79 -4.88 -14.38
N ARG A 201 -4.42 -4.34 -15.55
CA ARG A 201 -4.79 -4.91 -16.85
C ARG A 201 -4.22 -6.31 -17.07
N ARG A 202 -2.98 -6.56 -16.63
CA ARG A 202 -2.30 -7.86 -16.79
C ARG A 202 -3.02 -9.00 -16.06
N VAL A 203 -3.62 -8.73 -14.89
CA VAL A 203 -4.39 -9.73 -14.12
C VAL A 203 -5.87 -9.80 -14.53
N GLY A 204 -6.26 -9.10 -15.60
CA GLY A 204 -7.65 -9.00 -16.03
C GLY A 204 -8.54 -8.35 -14.96
N GLY A 205 -8.08 -7.23 -14.40
CA GLY A 205 -8.78 -6.46 -13.38
C GLY A 205 -10.21 -6.10 -13.79
N GLU A 206 -11.13 -6.27 -12.84
CA GLU A 206 -12.56 -5.98 -12.97
C GLU A 206 -12.92 -4.72 -12.16
N PRO A 207 -14.08 -4.08 -12.43
CA PRO A 207 -14.64 -3.03 -11.58
C PRO A 207 -14.76 -3.45 -10.11
N GLU A 208 -15.05 -2.49 -9.22
CA GLU A 208 -14.87 -2.65 -7.76
C GLU A 208 -13.39 -2.80 -7.41
N ILE A 209 -12.61 -1.80 -7.85
CA ILE A 209 -11.17 -1.72 -7.63
C ILE A 209 -10.92 -1.03 -6.30
N ALA A 210 -10.19 -1.69 -5.40
CA ALA A 210 -9.69 -1.06 -4.18
C ALA A 210 -8.22 -0.66 -4.32
N LEU A 211 -7.87 0.57 -3.92
CA LEU A 211 -6.49 1.03 -3.79
C LEU A 211 -6.10 1.05 -2.30
N VAL A 212 -4.97 0.41 -1.99
CA VAL A 212 -4.44 0.26 -0.63
C VAL A 212 -2.95 0.62 -0.59
N GLY A 213 -2.37 0.61 0.61
CA GLY A 213 -0.99 1.04 0.82
C GLY A 213 -0.87 2.55 1.04
N GLY A 214 0.35 3.01 1.30
CA GLY A 214 0.60 4.40 1.70
C GLY A 214 0.23 5.43 0.62
N ILE A 215 0.34 5.07 -0.67
CA ILE A 215 0.02 5.99 -1.77
C ILE A 215 -1.48 6.30 -1.84
N ALA A 216 -2.33 5.46 -1.23
CA ALA A 216 -3.78 5.61 -1.27
C ALA A 216 -4.27 6.85 -0.49
N ARG A 217 -3.37 7.60 0.16
CA ARG A 217 -3.66 8.94 0.72
C ARG A 217 -3.40 10.07 -0.28
N ASN A 218 -2.70 9.80 -1.38
CA ASN A 218 -2.41 10.79 -2.41
C ASN A 218 -3.58 10.90 -3.39
N VAL A 219 -4.37 11.97 -3.25
CA VAL A 219 -5.55 12.24 -4.08
C VAL A 219 -5.20 12.50 -5.54
N GLY A 220 -4.01 13.05 -5.82
CA GLY A 220 -3.51 13.21 -7.18
C GLY A 220 -3.26 11.87 -7.87
N PHE A 221 -2.73 10.88 -7.13
CA PHE A 221 -2.52 9.52 -7.62
C PHE A 221 -3.84 8.77 -7.80
N ILE A 222 -4.79 8.92 -6.86
CA ILE A 222 -6.13 8.32 -6.99
C ILE A 222 -6.81 8.81 -8.26
N ASP A 223 -6.81 10.14 -8.50
CA ASP A 223 -7.39 10.73 -9.71
C ASP A 223 -6.69 10.22 -10.98
N ALA A 224 -5.36 10.20 -11.00
CA ALA A 224 -4.60 9.69 -12.14
C ALA A 224 -4.89 8.22 -12.44
N LEU A 225 -4.96 7.37 -11.40
CA LEU A 225 -5.27 5.96 -11.54
C LEU A 225 -6.71 5.73 -12.01
N ALA A 226 -7.66 6.48 -11.49
CA ALA A 226 -9.06 6.43 -11.91
C ALA A 226 -9.22 6.81 -13.39
N ARG A 227 -8.56 7.88 -13.84
CA ARG A 227 -8.54 8.30 -15.25
C ARG A 227 -7.92 7.23 -16.15
N GLU A 228 -6.77 6.68 -15.75
CA GLU A 228 -6.04 5.69 -16.54
C GLU A 228 -6.78 4.34 -16.66
N LEU A 229 -7.55 3.96 -15.65
CA LEU A 229 -8.37 2.74 -15.67
C LEU A 229 -9.77 2.97 -16.24
N GLY A 230 -10.25 4.21 -16.26
CA GLY A 230 -11.65 4.53 -16.59
C GLY A 230 -12.64 3.95 -15.58
N MET A 231 -12.23 3.82 -14.31
CA MET A 231 -13.01 3.19 -13.25
C MET A 231 -12.91 3.98 -11.94
N GLU A 232 -13.96 3.93 -11.13
CA GLU A 232 -13.91 4.46 -9.77
C GLU A 232 -13.00 3.60 -8.89
N ILE A 233 -12.31 4.27 -7.96
CA ILE A 233 -11.36 3.64 -7.04
C ILE A 233 -11.92 3.72 -5.62
N ILE A 234 -12.12 2.55 -5.01
CA ILE A 234 -12.49 2.42 -3.60
C ILE A 234 -11.22 2.59 -2.77
N VAL A 235 -11.23 3.51 -1.82
CA VAL A 235 -10.14 3.68 -0.86
C VAL A 235 -10.69 3.38 0.54
N PRO A 236 -10.23 2.30 1.20
CA PRO A 236 -10.61 2.03 2.59
C PRO A 236 -10.21 3.19 3.51
N ARG A 237 -10.85 3.30 4.67
CA ARG A 237 -10.59 4.38 5.64
C ARG A 237 -9.12 4.48 6.06
N ASP A 238 -8.50 3.33 6.31
CA ASP A 238 -7.15 3.18 6.83
C ASP A 238 -6.32 2.30 5.86
N PRO A 239 -6.05 2.78 4.63
CA PRO A 239 -5.59 1.95 3.52
C PRO A 239 -4.18 1.39 3.72
N GLU A 240 -3.34 2.03 4.52
CA GLU A 240 -2.00 1.54 4.86
C GLU A 240 -2.01 0.39 5.87
N PHE A 241 -3.14 0.13 6.55
CA PHE A 241 -3.26 -0.94 7.55
C PHE A 241 -3.85 -2.24 7.00
N ILE A 242 -4.20 -2.28 5.71
CA ILE A 242 -4.92 -3.38 5.11
C ILE A 242 -4.17 -4.72 5.23
N GLY A 243 -2.88 -4.76 4.92
CA GLY A 243 -2.08 -5.98 5.08
C GLY A 243 -2.05 -6.46 6.54
N ALA A 244 -1.85 -5.54 7.49
CA ALA A 244 -1.85 -5.89 8.91
C ALA A 244 -3.23 -6.36 9.40
N LEU A 245 -4.32 -5.76 8.92
CA LEU A 245 -5.68 -6.20 9.19
C LEU A 245 -5.93 -7.61 8.64
N GLY A 246 -5.48 -7.88 7.41
CA GLY A 246 -5.59 -9.20 6.79
C GLY A 246 -4.89 -10.27 7.60
N ALA A 247 -3.66 -10.00 8.02
CA ALA A 247 -2.91 -10.87 8.92
C ALA A 247 -3.65 -11.10 10.25
N ALA A 248 -4.20 -10.05 10.87
CA ALA A 248 -4.94 -10.17 12.13
C ALA A 248 -6.22 -10.99 12.00
N LEU A 249 -6.95 -10.88 10.87
CA LEU A 249 -8.12 -11.71 10.56
C LEU A 249 -7.73 -13.17 10.35
N MET A 250 -6.62 -13.44 9.64
CA MET A 250 -6.10 -14.80 9.47
C MET A 250 -5.60 -15.40 10.78
N ALA A 251 -5.10 -14.58 11.70
CA ALA A 251 -4.76 -15.01 13.05
C ALA A 251 -5.99 -15.50 13.84
N GLY A 252 -7.20 -15.04 13.50
CA GLY A 252 -8.45 -15.51 14.09
C GLY A 252 -8.92 -16.86 13.53
N ASP A 253 -8.61 -17.14 12.26
CA ASP A 253 -9.13 -18.30 11.52
C ASP A 253 -8.13 -19.49 11.52
N PRO A 254 -8.45 -20.63 12.19
CA PRO A 254 -7.58 -21.81 12.24
C PRO A 254 -7.41 -22.54 10.90
N VAL A 255 -8.33 -22.35 9.94
CA VAL A 255 -8.34 -23.07 8.66
C VAL A 255 -7.43 -22.40 7.63
N SER A 256 -7.38 -21.07 7.63
CA SER A 256 -6.59 -20.26 6.70
C SER A 256 -5.07 -20.44 6.80
N LEU A 257 -4.57 -21.08 7.86
CA LEU A 257 -3.13 -21.31 8.07
C LEU A 257 -2.63 -22.66 7.53
N ARG A 258 -3.53 -23.55 7.10
CA ARG A 258 -3.16 -24.89 6.60
C ARG A 258 -2.75 -24.93 5.12
N GLY A 259 -2.91 -23.84 4.39
CA GLY A 259 -2.61 -23.75 2.94
C GLY A 259 -1.38 -22.93 2.57
N ALA A 260 -0.58 -22.49 3.56
CA ALA A 260 0.58 -21.61 3.37
C ALA A 260 1.94 -22.35 3.45
N SER A 261 1.93 -23.67 3.20
CA SER A 261 3.15 -24.50 3.07
C SER A 261 3.58 -24.63 1.63
#